data_AF-A0A1X4HVG8-F1
#
_entry.id   AF-A0A1X4HVG8-F1
#
_cell.length_a   1.000
_cell.length_b   1.000
_cell.length_c   1.000
_cell.angle_alpha   90.00
_cell.angle_beta   90.00
_cell.angle_gamma   90.00
#
_symmetry.space_group_name_H-M   'P 1'
#
loop_
_entity.id
_entity.type
_entity.pdbx_description
1 polymer ?
#
loop_
_entity_poly.entity_id
_entity_poly.type
_entity_poly.pdbx_seq_one_letter_code
_entity_poly.pdbx_strand_id
1 'polypeptide(L)'
;RARTLAQVDGARTAAQIAAALAHRTFHTLVELRRLAAGGLVTPAPPPPATPVHAVPDAGGAAWDEPDTALLRRLLDALEAL
;
A
#
# COMPACT_ATOMS: atom_id res chain seq x y z
N ARG A 1 15.70 0.45 9.26
CA ARG A 1 16.08 1.80 8.78
C ARG A 1 17.19 1.82 7.71
N ALA A 2 18.44 1.42 7.96
CA ALA A 2 19.54 1.59 6.99
C ALA A 2 19.28 0.94 5.61
N ARG A 3 18.74 -0.29 5.58
CA ARG A 3 18.40 -1.01 4.34
C ARG A 3 17.31 -0.31 3.51
N THR A 4 16.31 0.28 4.16
CA THR A 4 15.25 1.05 3.50
C THR A 4 15.79 2.36 2.93
N LEU A 5 16.60 3.09 3.71
CA LEU A 5 17.22 4.34 3.27
C LEU A 5 18.14 4.12 2.06
N ALA A 6 18.87 3.01 2.01
CA ALA A 6 19.72 2.65 0.87
C ALA A 6 18.95 2.38 -0.44
N GLN A 7 17.62 2.20 -0.39
CA GLN A 7 16.79 2.03 -1.58
C GLN A 7 16.09 3.31 -2.03
N VAL A 8 16.22 4.41 -1.28
CA VAL A 8 15.58 5.69 -1.60
C VAL A 8 16.43 6.41 -2.65
N ASP A 9 15.96 6.38 -3.89
CA ASP A 9 16.57 7.05 -5.06
C ASP A 9 15.75 8.26 -5.54
N GLY A 10 14.70 8.62 -4.81
CA GLY A 10 13.79 9.72 -5.13
C GLY A 10 12.73 9.40 -6.19
N ALA A 11 12.85 8.26 -6.90
CA ALA A 11 11.91 7.83 -7.93
C ALA A 11 11.02 6.68 -7.47
N ARG A 12 11.54 5.80 -6.60
CA ARG A 12 10.80 4.62 -6.16
C ARG A 12 9.72 4.95 -5.14
N THR A 13 8.58 4.29 -5.33
CA THR A 13 7.49 4.23 -4.37
C THR A 13 7.79 3.27 -3.22
N ALA A 14 7.04 3.39 -2.13
CA ALA A 14 7.17 2.48 -0.99
C ALA A 14 6.91 1.00 -1.36
N ALA A 15 6.01 0.74 -2.31
CA ALA A 15 5.72 -0.61 -2.80
C ALA A 15 6.92 -1.20 -3.57
N GLN A 16 7.55 -0.40 -4.43
CA GLN A 16 8.75 -0.82 -5.17
C GLN A 16 9.93 -1.10 -4.22
N ILE A 17 10.11 -0.25 -3.21
CA ILE A 17 11.10 -0.48 -2.16
C ILE A 17 10.77 -1.76 -1.37
N ALA A 18 9.51 -1.97 -0.99
CA ALA A 18 9.10 -3.16 -0.25
C ALA A 18 9.34 -4.47 -1.04
N ALA A 19 9.01 -4.46 -2.34
CA ALA A 19 9.28 -5.58 -3.24
C ALA A 19 10.77 -5.89 -3.34
N ALA A 20 11.63 -4.87 -3.53
CA ALA A 20 13.08 -5.03 -3.58
C ALA A 20 13.68 -5.59 -2.27
N LEU A 21 13.01 -5.35 -1.14
CA LEU A 21 13.45 -5.80 0.17
C LEU A 21 12.81 -7.13 0.61
N ALA A 22 11.89 -7.69 -0.19
CA ALA A 22 11.06 -8.85 0.15
C ALA A 22 10.25 -8.66 1.46
N HIS A 23 9.65 -7.47 1.64
CA HIS A 23 8.84 -7.13 2.80
C HIS A 23 7.44 -6.65 2.40
N ARG A 24 6.48 -6.67 3.33
CA ARG A 24 5.16 -6.05 3.11
C ARG A 24 5.27 -4.52 3.08
N THR A 25 4.56 -3.91 2.12
CA THR A 25 4.55 -2.46 1.86
C THR A 25 4.24 -1.63 3.11
N PHE A 26 3.35 -2.10 3.98
CA PHE A 26 3.01 -1.38 5.22
C PHE A 26 4.22 -1.13 6.12
N HIS A 27 5.08 -2.13 6.33
CA HIS A 27 6.27 -1.97 7.16
C HIS A 27 7.25 -0.95 6.56
N THR A 28 7.39 -0.97 5.24
CA THR A 28 8.20 0.01 4.51
C THR A 28 7.62 1.42 4.68
N LEU A 29 6.30 1.60 4.64
CA LEU A 29 5.65 2.89 4.88
C LEU A 29 5.88 3.42 6.28
N VAL A 30 5.78 2.57 7.30
CA VAL A 30 6.07 2.96 8.70
C VAL A 30 7.52 3.39 8.86
N GLU A 31 8.46 2.65 8.28
CA GLU A 31 9.89 3.01 8.30
C GLU A 31 10.15 4.32 7.55
N LEU A 32 9.54 4.54 6.38
CA LEU A 32 9.68 5.78 5.62
C LEU A 32 9.07 6.98 6.37
N ARG A 33 7.88 6.83 6.98
CA ARG A 33 7.26 7.85 7.85
C ARG A 33 8.19 8.23 8.99
N ARG A 34 8.83 7.23 9.60
CA ARG A 34 9.80 7.39 10.69
C ARG A 34 11.12 8.04 10.26
N LEU A 35 11.56 7.83 9.03
CA LEU A 35 12.72 8.49 8.44
C LEU A 35 12.40 9.94 8.08
N ALA A 36 11.22 10.21 7.55
CA ALA A 36 10.73 11.55 7.24
C ALA A 36 10.57 12.41 8.50
N ALA A 37 10.05 11.84 9.59
CA ALA A 37 9.99 12.53 10.88
C ALA A 37 11.38 12.91 11.42
N GLY A 38 12.43 12.17 11.03
CA GLY A 38 13.83 12.48 11.35
C GLY A 38 14.53 13.36 10.32
N GLY A 39 13.83 13.87 9.31
CA GLY A 39 14.39 14.73 8.26
C GLY A 39 15.30 14.03 7.24
N LEU A 40 15.37 12.69 7.26
CA LEU A 40 16.28 11.92 6.38
C LEU A 40 15.72 11.69 4.99
N VAL A 41 14.40 11.77 4.82
CA VAL A 41 13.71 11.55 3.55
C VAL A 41 12.54 12.52 3.45
N THR A 42 12.25 13.04 2.26
CA THR A 42 11.05 13.83 2.00
C THR A 42 10.21 13.11 0.95
N PRO A 43 8.88 12.99 1.13
CA PRO A 43 8.02 12.48 0.09
C PRO A 43 8.06 13.43 -1.10
N ALA A 44 8.18 12.86 -2.31
CA ALA A 44 8.06 13.65 -3.53
C ALA A 44 6.67 14.32 -3.58
N PRO A 45 6.56 15.55 -4.12
CA PRO A 45 5.28 16.18 -4.38
C PRO A 45 4.40 15.24 -5.21
N PRO A 46 3.08 15.17 -4.94
CA PRO A 46 2.19 14.41 -5.78
C PRO A 46 2.28 14.94 -7.23
N PRO A 47 2.27 14.05 -8.24
CA PRO A 47 2.22 14.51 -9.63
C PRO A 47 0.97 15.38 -9.83
N PRO A 48 1.02 16.36 -10.73
CA PRO A 48 -0.15 17.16 -11.05
C PRO A 48 -1.31 16.24 -11.42
N ALA A 49 -2.48 16.47 -10.82
CA ALA A 49 -3.67 15.70 -11.13
C ALA A 49 -3.95 15.87 -12.63
N THR A 50 -3.76 14.80 -13.40
CA THR A 50 -4.29 14.76 -14.76
C THR A 50 -5.81 14.83 -14.65
N PRO A 51 -6.49 15.66 -15.46
CA PRO A 51 -7.94 15.65 -15.50
C PRO A 51 -8.36 14.25 -15.91
N VAL A 52 -8.81 13.47 -14.94
CA VAL A 52 -9.46 12.21 -15.20
C VAL A 52 -10.72 12.56 -15.97
N HIS A 53 -10.82 12.11 -17.23
CA HIS A 53 -12.13 11.99 -17.84
C HIS A 53 -12.98 11.21 -16.83
N ALA A 54 -14.15 11.75 -16.47
CA ALA A 54 -15.08 11.07 -15.59
C ALA A 54 -15.48 9.74 -16.24
N VAL A 55 -14.68 8.71 -15.97
CA VAL A 55 -15.12 7.33 -16.04
C VAL A 55 -16.20 7.25 -14.96
N PRO A 56 -17.43 6.79 -15.27
CA PRO A 56 -18.42 6.55 -14.24
C PRO A 56 -17.78 5.66 -13.17
N ASP A 57 -17.60 6.23 -11.99
CA ASP A 57 -17.05 5.65 -10.76
C ASP A 57 -16.10 4.46 -10.91
N ALA A 58 -14.90 4.70 -11.43
CA ALA A 58 -13.76 3.80 -11.20
C ALA A 58 -13.05 4.08 -9.85
N GLY A 59 -13.81 4.53 -8.84
CA GLY A 59 -13.28 5.00 -7.56
C GLY A 59 -14.28 5.11 -6.40
N GLY A 60 -15.44 4.44 -6.50
CA GLY A 60 -16.45 4.38 -5.44
C GLY A 60 -16.67 3.01 -4.83
N ALA A 61 -16.00 1.95 -5.31
CA ALA A 61 -15.97 0.65 -4.63
C ALA A 61 -14.99 0.74 -3.45
N ALA A 62 -15.37 1.55 -2.46
CA ALA A 62 -14.79 1.51 -1.14
C ALA A 62 -15.06 0.12 -0.57
N TRP A 63 -14.18 -0.87 -0.85
CA TRP A 63 -14.27 -2.19 -0.22
C TRP A 63 -15.72 -2.68 -0.19
N ASP A 64 -16.32 -2.92 -1.37
CA ASP A 64 -17.67 -3.48 -1.45
C ASP A 64 -17.78 -4.55 -0.37
N GLU A 65 -18.71 -4.33 0.57
CA GLU A 65 -18.82 -5.04 1.85
C GLU A 65 -18.33 -6.48 1.67
N PRO A 66 -17.23 -6.89 2.32
CA PRO A 66 -16.66 -8.21 2.07
C PRO A 66 -17.78 -9.21 2.27
N ASP A 67 -17.99 -10.12 1.30
CA ASP A 67 -19.10 -11.09 1.38
C ASP A 67 -18.87 -12.03 2.59
N THR A 68 -19.26 -11.57 3.77
CA THR A 68 -19.03 -12.21 5.05
C THR A 68 -19.81 -13.52 5.13
N ALA A 69 -20.89 -13.65 4.37
CA ALA A 69 -21.66 -14.88 4.24
C ALA A 69 -20.88 -15.93 3.42
N LEU A 70 -20.17 -15.53 2.37
CA LEU A 70 -19.24 -16.42 1.66
C LEU A 70 -18.09 -16.86 2.58
N LEU A 71 -17.47 -15.93 3.30
CA LEU A 71 -16.36 -16.24 4.21
C LEU A 71 -16.78 -17.17 5.35
N ARG A 72 -17.98 -16.97 5.92
CA ARG A 72 -18.54 -17.85 6.96
C ARG A 72 -18.75 -19.27 6.42
N ARG A 73 -19.37 -19.41 5.25
CA ARG A 73 -19.59 -20.70 4.61
C ARG A 73 -18.29 -21.45 4.32
N LEU A 74 -17.23 -20.74 3.94
CA LEU A 74 -15.91 -21.34 3.74
C LEU A 74 -15.31 -21.85 5.05
N LEU A 75 -15.43 -21.08 6.14
CA LEU A 75 -14.95 -21.51 7.46
C LEU A 75 -15.68 -22.76 7.95
N ASP A 76 -17.01 -22.77 7.88
CA ASP A 76 -17.84 -23.91 8.28
C ASP A 76 -17.46 -25.19 7.50
N ALA A 77 -17.17 -25.06 6.21
CA ALA A 77 -16.76 -26.19 5.37
C ALA A 77 -15.35 -26.72 5.71
N LEU A 78 -14.44 -25.87 6.17
CA LEU A 78 -13.11 -26.26 6.60
C LEU A 78 -13.10 -26.91 7.99
N GLU A 79 -13.98 -26.47 8.90
CA GLU A 79 -14.13 -27.07 10.23
C GLU A 79 -14.84 -28.45 10.19
N ALA A 80 -15.61 -28.71 9.13
CA ALA A 80 -16.30 -29.99 8.93
C ALA A 80 -15.43 -31.11 8.32
N LEU A 81 -14.15 -30.84 8.02
CA LEU A 81 -13.19 -31.78 7.44
C LEU A 81 -12.33 -32.46 8.52
#